data_AF-A0A3N5U8R1-F1
#
_entry.id   AF-A0A3N5U8R1-F1
#
_cell.length_a   1.000
_cell.length_b   1.000
_cell.length_c   1.000
_cell.angle_alpha   90.00
_cell.angle_beta   90.00
_cell.angle_gamma   90.00
#
_symmetry.space_group_name_H-M   'P 1'
#
loop_
_entity.id
_entity.type
_entity.pdbx_description
1 polymer ?
#
loop_
_entity_poly.entity_id
_entity_poly.type
_entity_poly.pdbx_seq_one_letter_code
_entity_poly.pdbx_strand_id
1 'polypeptide(L)'
;TVQVADINGDGRPDVVLSPSELAGNSYRLSWFEAPDNPRQASWTEHIIADPIECVIHGLATGDFNGDGAVDVAISEMHQGKDPDEVVIFISRNAGIDWQKQVLSTKGSHYIRAGDIGSDGDMDLVGANWSGPYQLVELWENTSATHGPSR
;
A
#
# COMPACT_ATOMS: atom_id res chain seq x y z
N THR A 1 8.42 3.16 5.99
CA THR A 1 8.21 4.40 5.22
C THR A 1 6.87 5.04 5.62
N VAL A 2 6.51 6.23 5.13
CA VAL A 2 5.31 7.00 5.55
C VAL A 2 4.51 7.53 4.36
N GLN A 3 3.17 7.54 4.48
CA GLN A 3 2.24 8.19 3.56
C GLN A 3 1.17 8.97 4.31
N VAL A 4 0.54 9.93 3.62
CA VAL A 4 -0.59 10.73 4.13
C VAL A 4 -1.76 10.59 3.17
N ALA A 5 -2.92 10.21 3.70
CA ALA A 5 -4.17 10.07 2.95
C ALA A 5 -5.37 10.13 3.91
N ASP A 6 -6.56 10.44 3.42
CA ASP A 6 -7.80 10.33 4.19
C ASP A 6 -8.29 8.87 4.14
N ILE A 7 -7.88 8.05 5.11
CA ILE A 7 -8.05 6.59 5.05
C ILE A 7 -9.50 6.18 5.36
N ASN A 8 -10.13 6.90 6.29
CA ASN A 8 -11.49 6.63 6.73
C ASN A 8 -12.57 7.45 5.99
N GLY A 9 -12.16 8.40 5.13
CA GLY A 9 -13.07 9.21 4.31
C GLY A 9 -13.76 10.33 5.10
N ASP A 10 -13.19 10.75 6.24
CA ASP A 10 -13.78 11.77 7.10
C ASP A 10 -13.34 13.21 6.77
N GLY A 11 -12.51 13.36 5.73
CA GLY A 11 -12.00 14.64 5.25
C GLY A 11 -10.75 15.13 6.00
N ARG A 12 -10.21 14.37 6.95
CA ARG A 12 -8.95 14.70 7.64
C ARG A 12 -7.80 13.82 7.11
N PRO A 13 -6.59 14.37 6.95
CA PRO A 13 -5.44 13.60 6.50
C PRO A 13 -4.92 12.70 7.64
N ASP A 14 -4.98 11.39 7.42
CA ASP A 14 -4.40 10.35 8.28
C ASP A 14 -2.97 10.01 7.86
N VAL A 15 -2.29 9.18 8.66
CA VAL A 15 -0.89 8.77 8.41
C VAL A 15 -0.77 7.27 8.35
N VAL A 16 -0.17 6.73 7.29
CA VAL A 16 0.16 5.30 7.15
C VAL A 16 1.65 5.09 7.39
N LEU A 17 2.02 4.11 8.23
CA LEU A 17 3.40 3.76 8.54
C LEU A 17 3.68 2.28 8.29
N SER A 18 4.77 2.01 7.59
CA SER A 18 5.31 0.67 7.42
C SER A 18 6.68 0.52 8.10
N PRO A 19 6.97 -0.66 8.69
CA PRO A 19 8.29 -0.95 9.21
C PRO A 19 9.29 -1.20 8.08
N SER A 20 10.54 -0.76 8.25
CA SER A 20 11.56 -0.74 7.20
C SER A 20 12.95 -1.10 7.76
N GLU A 21 13.83 -1.59 6.88
CA GLU A 21 15.29 -1.73 7.08
C GLU A 21 15.77 -2.57 8.30
N LEU A 22 14.96 -3.49 8.81
CA LEU A 22 15.31 -4.38 9.92
C LEU A 22 15.02 -5.85 9.57
N ALA A 23 15.64 -6.36 8.50
CA ALA A 23 15.51 -7.74 8.02
C ALA A 23 15.57 -8.77 9.16
N GLY A 24 14.70 -9.78 9.11
CA GLY A 24 14.54 -10.79 10.16
C GLY A 24 13.75 -10.34 11.39
N ASN A 25 13.32 -9.07 11.45
CA ASN A 25 12.36 -8.58 12.45
C ASN A 25 10.99 -8.39 11.81
N SER A 26 9.94 -8.47 12.61
CA SER A 26 8.58 -8.17 12.17
C SER A 26 7.91 -7.18 13.12
N TYR A 27 7.02 -6.36 12.55
CA TYR A 27 6.22 -5.39 13.28
C TYR A 27 4.86 -5.20 12.60
N ARG A 28 4.14 -4.14 12.96
CA ARG A 28 2.82 -3.79 12.44
C ARG A 28 2.93 -2.83 11.27
N LEU A 29 2.18 -3.08 10.20
CA LEU A 29 1.78 -2.07 9.22
C LEU A 29 0.48 -1.45 9.74
N SER A 30 0.48 -0.15 9.98
CA SER A 30 -0.64 0.55 10.62
C SER A 30 -0.93 1.88 9.95
N TRP A 31 -2.17 2.35 10.06
CA TRP A 31 -2.51 3.74 9.86
C TRP A 31 -2.94 4.38 11.18
N PHE A 32 -2.81 5.69 11.25
CA PHE A 32 -3.08 6.49 12.43
C PHE A 32 -4.13 7.52 12.07
N GLU A 33 -5.27 7.42 12.74
CA GLU A 33 -6.43 8.30 12.56
C GLU A 33 -6.15 9.66 13.19
N ALA A 34 -6.33 10.71 12.39
CA ALA A 34 -6.20 12.08 12.85
C ALA A 34 -7.40 12.45 13.73
N PRO A 35 -7.18 12.91 14.98
CA PRO A 35 -8.28 13.45 15.77
C PRO A 35 -8.73 14.80 15.20
N ASP A 36 -9.91 15.28 15.61
CA ASP A 36 -10.46 16.60 15.20
C ASP A 36 -9.45 17.76 15.37
N ASN A 37 -8.61 17.67 16.41
CA ASN A 37 -7.49 18.60 16.63
C ASN A 37 -6.18 17.83 16.93
N PRO A 38 -5.29 17.67 15.94
CA PRO A 38 -4.04 16.91 16.11
C PRO A 38 -3.03 17.57 17.07
N ARG A 39 -3.30 18.79 17.54
CA ARG A 39 -2.47 19.48 18.55
C ARG A 39 -2.95 19.26 19.99
N GLN A 40 -4.14 18.69 20.18
CA GLN A 40 -4.80 18.62 21.49
C GLN A 40 -5.27 17.21 21.86
N ALA A 41 -5.34 16.30 20.90
CA ALA A 41 -5.78 14.93 21.10
C ALA A 41 -4.77 13.93 20.53
N SER A 42 -4.84 12.69 21.03
CA SER A 42 -4.03 11.58 20.56
C SER A 42 -4.57 11.01 19.25
N TRP A 43 -3.67 10.47 18.44
CA TRP A 43 -4.01 9.70 17.25
C TRP A 43 -4.39 8.27 17.64
N THR A 44 -5.34 7.68 16.92
CA THR A 44 -5.76 6.28 17.13
C THR A 44 -5.04 5.38 16.13
N GLU A 45 -4.34 4.35 16.60
CA GLU A 45 -3.69 3.37 15.71
C GLU A 45 -4.71 2.31 15.26
N HIS A 46 -4.72 2.03 13.96
CA HIS A 46 -5.47 0.96 13.32
C HIS A 46 -4.50 0.06 12.54
N ILE A 47 -4.59 -1.26 12.76
CA ILE A 47 -3.65 -2.23 12.19
C ILE A 47 -4.15 -2.68 10.82
N ILE A 48 -3.29 -2.55 9.81
CA ILE A 48 -3.52 -3.07 8.44
C ILE A 48 -3.05 -4.53 8.36
N ALA A 49 -1.85 -4.81 8.88
CA ALA A 49 -1.27 -6.14 8.91
C ALA A 49 -0.31 -6.33 10.09
N ASP A 50 -0.39 -7.48 10.76
CA ASP A 50 0.49 -7.91 11.85
C ASP A 50 0.56 -9.44 11.89
N PRO A 51 1.76 -10.07 11.81
CA PRO A 51 3.07 -9.44 11.59
C PRO A 51 3.35 -9.15 10.11
N ILE A 52 4.19 -8.16 9.85
CA ILE A 52 4.86 -7.95 8.56
C ILE A 52 6.37 -7.80 8.76
N GLU A 53 7.17 -8.31 7.83
CA GLU A 53 8.63 -8.19 7.93
C GLU A 53 9.05 -6.73 7.75
N CYS A 54 10.02 -6.28 8.55
CA CYS A 54 10.51 -4.90 8.55
C CYS A 54 11.43 -4.62 7.34
N VAL A 55 11.01 -4.96 6.12
CA VAL A 55 11.78 -4.76 4.87
C VAL A 55 10.98 -3.98 3.82
N ILE A 56 9.87 -3.38 4.23
CA ILE A 56 9.04 -2.56 3.34
C ILE A 56 9.77 -1.25 3.06
N HIS A 57 9.90 -0.88 1.80
CA HIS A 57 10.52 0.38 1.40
C HIS A 57 9.65 1.20 0.44
N GLY A 58 8.84 0.53 -0.38
CA GLY A 58 7.75 1.16 -1.10
C GLY A 58 6.47 1.22 -0.26
N LEU A 59 5.80 2.37 -0.30
CA LEU A 59 4.45 2.57 0.25
C LEU A 59 3.74 3.61 -0.60
N ALA A 60 2.56 3.26 -1.09
CA ALA A 60 1.68 4.12 -1.86
C ALA A 60 0.23 3.94 -1.39
N THR A 61 -0.60 4.94 -1.65
CA THR A 61 -2.03 4.94 -1.32
C THR A 61 -2.81 5.36 -2.55
N GLY A 62 -4.01 4.80 -2.72
CA GLY A 62 -4.90 5.10 -3.85
C GLY A 62 -6.13 4.22 -3.82
N ASP A 63 -7.14 4.54 -4.62
CA ASP A 63 -8.30 3.67 -4.85
C ASP A 63 -7.94 2.71 -6.00
N PHE A 64 -7.50 1.48 -5.66
CA PHE A 64 -7.07 0.50 -6.67
C PHE A 64 -8.19 -0.45 -7.09
N ASN A 65 -9.32 -0.48 -6.38
CA ASN A 65 -10.48 -1.31 -6.74
C ASN A 65 -11.67 -0.52 -7.29
N GLY A 66 -11.61 0.82 -7.28
CA GLY A 66 -12.64 1.73 -7.79
C GLY A 66 -13.85 1.88 -6.86
N ASP A 67 -13.73 1.55 -5.58
CA ASP A 67 -14.84 1.64 -4.61
C ASP A 67 -14.92 2.98 -3.87
N GLY A 68 -13.96 3.88 -4.12
CA GLY A 68 -13.86 5.21 -3.52
C GLY A 68 -13.19 5.22 -2.14
N ALA A 69 -12.80 4.08 -1.58
CA ALA A 69 -11.98 4.00 -0.38
C ALA A 69 -10.49 4.08 -0.73
N VAL A 70 -9.67 4.55 0.22
CA VAL A 70 -8.22 4.56 0.05
C VAL A 70 -7.65 3.21 0.46
N ASP A 71 -7.01 2.53 -0.48
CA ASP A 71 -6.24 1.31 -0.25
C ASP A 71 -4.74 1.63 -0.04
N VAL A 72 -3.99 0.63 0.40
CA VAL A 72 -2.56 0.75 0.72
C VAL A 72 -1.74 -0.27 -0.08
N ALA A 73 -0.82 0.20 -0.92
CA ALA A 73 0.16 -0.63 -1.60
C ALA A 73 1.52 -0.58 -0.90
N ILE A 74 2.19 -1.72 -0.76
CA ILE A 74 3.54 -1.82 -0.22
C ILE A 74 4.45 -2.66 -1.14
N SER A 75 5.76 -2.49 -0.97
CA SER A 75 6.74 -3.41 -1.54
C SER A 75 7.85 -3.76 -0.56
N GLU A 76 8.10 -5.06 -0.45
CA GLU A 76 9.22 -5.64 0.28
C GLU A 76 10.48 -5.60 -0.61
N MET A 77 11.59 -5.15 -0.02
CA MET A 77 12.90 -5.16 -0.68
C MET A 77 13.50 -6.55 -0.71
N HIS A 78 14.41 -6.81 -1.66
CA HIS A 78 15.29 -8.00 -1.72
C HIS A 78 16.32 -8.10 -0.59
N GLN A 79 15.85 -8.04 0.65
CA GLN A 79 16.64 -8.09 1.86
C GLN A 79 15.98 -8.95 2.94
N GLY A 80 14.68 -9.26 2.78
CA GLY A 80 13.92 -10.06 3.72
C GLY A 80 13.98 -11.55 3.43
N LYS A 81 13.02 -12.27 4.00
CA LYS A 81 12.82 -13.69 3.75
C LYS A 81 11.91 -13.90 2.55
N ASP A 82 12.43 -14.60 1.54
CA ASP A 82 11.63 -14.99 0.37
C ASP A 82 10.31 -15.71 0.75
N PRO A 83 9.21 -15.43 0.03
CA PRO A 83 9.12 -14.46 -1.08
C PRO A 83 9.03 -13.02 -0.57
N ASP A 84 9.74 -12.09 -1.23
CA ASP A 84 9.49 -10.66 -1.08
C ASP A 84 8.26 -10.27 -1.92
N GLU A 85 7.26 -9.67 -1.30
CA GLU A 85 6.00 -9.37 -1.96
C GLU A 85 5.84 -7.89 -2.36
N VAL A 86 5.14 -7.68 -3.48
CA VAL A 86 4.45 -6.41 -3.78
C VAL A 86 2.97 -6.66 -3.56
N VAL A 87 2.34 -5.89 -2.69
CA VAL A 87 1.01 -6.18 -2.14
C VAL A 87 0.16 -4.93 -2.15
N ILE A 88 -1.13 -5.07 -2.47
CA ILE A 88 -2.16 -4.09 -2.16
C ILE A 88 -3.02 -4.64 -1.02
N PHE A 89 -3.24 -3.83 0.01
CA PHE A 89 -4.25 -4.03 1.04
C PHE A 89 -5.47 -3.19 0.66
N ILE A 90 -6.52 -3.87 0.20
CA ILE A 90 -7.79 -3.27 -0.19
C ILE A 90 -8.60 -2.93 1.07
N SER A 91 -8.95 -1.67 1.23
CA SER A 91 -9.65 -1.13 2.39
C SER A 91 -11.12 -1.52 2.39
N ARG A 92 -11.66 -1.75 3.58
CA ARG A 92 -13.08 -2.00 3.83
C ARG A 92 -13.48 -1.37 5.14
N ASN A 93 -14.77 -1.06 5.25
CA ASN A 93 -15.36 -0.55 6.48
C ASN A 93 -14.58 0.66 7.04
N ALA A 94 -14.24 1.62 6.16
CA ALA A 94 -13.47 2.83 6.49
C ALA A 94 -12.08 2.55 7.11
N GLY A 95 -11.29 1.68 6.48
CA GLY A 95 -9.93 1.37 6.91
C GLY A 95 -9.84 0.47 8.14
N ILE A 96 -10.95 -0.14 8.57
CA ILE A 96 -10.98 -1.07 9.71
C ILE A 96 -10.67 -2.49 9.29
N ASP A 97 -11.12 -2.90 8.10
CA ASP A 97 -10.88 -4.23 7.56
C ASP A 97 -10.07 -4.14 6.26
N TRP A 98 -9.21 -5.12 6.03
CA TRP A 98 -8.29 -5.11 4.89
C TRP A 98 -8.27 -6.46 4.18
N GLN A 99 -8.38 -6.46 2.85
CA GLN A 99 -8.11 -7.64 2.03
C GLN A 99 -6.71 -7.54 1.41
N LYS A 100 -5.84 -8.49 1.74
CA LYS A 100 -4.52 -8.61 1.12
C LYS A 100 -4.63 -9.18 -0.30
N GLN A 101 -4.02 -8.49 -1.27
CA GLN A 101 -3.86 -8.92 -2.65
C GLN A 101 -2.37 -8.85 -3.03
N VAL A 102 -1.76 -10.00 -3.32
CA VAL A 102 -0.36 -10.09 -3.76
C VAL A 102 -0.29 -9.88 -5.27
N LEU A 103 0.49 -8.90 -5.71
CA LEU A 103 0.73 -8.58 -7.13
C LEU A 103 1.99 -9.26 -7.67
N SER A 104 3.00 -9.43 -6.82
CA SER A 104 4.29 -10.03 -7.19
C SER A 104 4.92 -10.68 -5.97
N THR A 105 5.69 -11.75 -6.19
CA THR A 105 6.54 -12.42 -5.19
C THR A 105 8.02 -12.20 -5.49
N LYS A 106 8.33 -11.15 -6.26
CA LYS A 106 9.68 -10.78 -6.67
C LYS A 106 10.11 -9.46 -6.08
N GLY A 107 9.42 -8.92 -5.08
CA GLY A 107 9.75 -7.67 -4.40
C GLY A 107 9.80 -6.43 -5.29
N SER A 108 9.91 -5.27 -4.64
CA SER A 108 10.29 -4.02 -5.31
C SER A 108 10.96 -3.10 -4.28
N HIS A 109 12.04 -2.43 -4.66
CA HIS A 109 12.66 -1.45 -3.76
C HIS A 109 11.77 -0.23 -3.53
N TYR A 110 11.01 0.17 -4.54
CA TYR A 110 10.14 1.32 -4.43
C TYR A 110 9.01 1.23 -5.43
N ILE A 111 7.85 1.77 -5.05
CA ILE A 111 6.65 1.77 -5.88
C ILE A 111 6.03 3.17 -5.96
N ARG A 112 5.29 3.40 -7.04
CA ARG A 112 4.45 4.58 -7.28
C ARG A 112 3.13 4.16 -7.88
N ALA A 113 2.06 4.82 -7.47
CA ALA A 113 0.74 4.65 -8.05
C ALA A 113 0.41 5.81 -8.98
N GLY A 114 -0.36 5.54 -10.03
CA GLY A 114 -0.90 6.54 -10.93
C GLY A 114 -1.68 5.93 -12.09
N ASP A 115 -2.56 6.72 -12.70
CA ASP A 115 -3.28 6.36 -13.93
C ASP A 115 -2.35 6.51 -15.15
N ILE A 116 -1.65 5.44 -15.54
CA ILE A 116 -0.63 5.50 -16.61
C ILE A 116 -1.29 5.29 -17.98
N GLY A 117 -2.43 4.61 -18.02
CA GLY A 117 -3.27 4.39 -19.21
C GLY A 117 -4.22 5.54 -19.54
N SER A 118 -4.52 6.42 -18.58
CA SER A 118 -5.63 7.39 -18.66
C SER A 118 -7.00 6.72 -18.85
N ASP A 119 -7.17 5.51 -18.34
CA ASP A 119 -8.39 4.69 -18.35
C ASP A 119 -9.15 4.74 -17.01
N GLY A 120 -8.59 5.43 -16.02
CA GLY A 120 -9.29 5.83 -14.80
C GLY A 120 -9.13 4.85 -13.64
N ASP A 121 -8.35 3.78 -13.80
CA ASP A 121 -7.89 2.93 -12.70
C ASP A 121 -6.43 3.20 -12.33
N MET A 122 -6.12 3.04 -11.04
CA MET A 122 -4.77 3.26 -10.54
C MET A 122 -3.87 2.07 -10.85
N ASP A 123 -2.81 2.31 -11.61
CA ASP A 123 -1.72 1.36 -11.84
C ASP A 123 -0.66 1.46 -10.75
N LEU A 124 0.21 0.46 -10.69
CA LEU A 124 1.41 0.48 -9.84
C LEU A 124 2.68 0.26 -10.67
N VAL A 125 3.68 1.11 -10.48
CA VAL A 125 5.01 0.95 -11.08
C VAL A 125 6.04 0.69 -9.99
N GLY A 126 6.91 -0.28 -10.22
CA GLY A 126 8.00 -0.66 -9.33
C GLY A 126 9.36 -0.52 -9.97
N ALA A 127 10.38 -0.27 -9.15
CA ALA A 127 11.77 -0.34 -9.57
C ALA A 127 12.61 -0.95 -8.45
N ASN A 128 13.47 -1.90 -8.83
CA ASN A 128 14.42 -2.52 -7.93
C ASN A 128 15.77 -1.80 -7.93
N TRP A 129 16.40 -1.70 -6.77
CA TRP A 129 17.72 -1.08 -6.62
C TRP A 129 18.87 -2.05 -6.87
N SER A 130 18.63 -3.36 -6.71
CA SER A 130 19.60 -4.44 -6.88
C SER A 130 18.88 -5.76 -7.22
N GLY A 131 19.62 -6.87 -7.31
CA GLY A 131 19.05 -8.21 -7.59
C GLY A 131 18.82 -8.52 -9.08
N PRO A 132 18.26 -9.70 -9.41
CA PRO A 132 18.05 -10.15 -10.79
C PRO A 132 16.83 -9.51 -11.49
N TYR A 133 16.01 -8.75 -10.77
CA TYR A 133 14.75 -8.15 -11.25
C TYR A 133 14.82 -6.62 -11.33
N GLN A 134 15.92 -6.07 -11.85
CA GLN A 134 16.19 -4.60 -11.90
C GLN A 134 15.40 -3.81 -12.94
N LEU A 135 14.56 -4.47 -13.74
CA LEU A 135 13.71 -3.74 -14.69
C LEU A 135 12.69 -2.89 -13.92
N VAL A 136 12.25 -1.82 -14.58
CA VAL A 136 11.00 -1.16 -14.16
C VAL A 136 9.86 -2.13 -14.46
N GLU A 137 9.03 -2.38 -13.46
CA GLU A 137 7.85 -3.24 -13.56
C GLU A 137 6.59 -2.37 -13.53
N LEU A 138 5.61 -2.72 -14.35
CA LEU A 138 4.27 -2.14 -14.34
C LEU A 138 3.28 -3.25 -13.99
N TRP A 139 2.48 -3.03 -12.95
CA TRP A 139 1.29 -3.80 -12.65
C TRP A 139 0.08 -2.98 -13.11
N GLU A 140 -0.38 -3.30 -14.31
CA GLU A 140 -1.56 -2.69 -14.94
C GLU A 140 -2.82 -3.13 -14.20
N ASN A 141 -3.62 -2.16 -13.79
CA ASN A 141 -4.97 -2.42 -13.30
C ASN A 141 -5.89 -2.61 -14.51
N THR A 142 -6.77 -3.60 -14.43
CA THR A 142 -7.70 -3.91 -15.53
C THR A 142 -9.16 -3.85 -15.07
N SER A 143 -9.40 -3.34 -13.86
CA SER A 143 -10.71 -3.29 -13.23
C SER A 143 -11.70 -2.43 -14.03
N ALA A 144 -11.24 -1.34 -14.68
CA ALA A 144 -12.07 -0.50 -15.54
C ALA A 144 -12.42 -1.17 -16.89
N THR A 145 -11.62 -2.13 -17.35
CA THR A 145 -11.80 -2.77 -18.67
C THR A 145 -12.88 -3.86 -18.69
N HIS A 146 -13.40 -4.26 -17.52
CA HIS A 146 -14.55 -5.15 -17.39
C HIS A 146 -15.82 -4.37 -17.02
N GLY A 147 -16.27 -3.50 -17.94
CA GLY A 147 -17.68 -3.08 -17.94
C GLY A 147 -18.60 -4.30 -17.94
N PRO A 148 -19.80 -4.24 -17.32
CA PRO A 148 -20.64 -5.42 -17.13
C PRO A 148 -20.89 -6.08 -18.48
N SER A 149 -20.55 -7.36 -18.57
CA SER A 149 -20.93 -8.22 -19.68
C SER A 149 -22.44 -8.08 -19.90
N ARG A 150 -22.84 -7.43 -21.01
CA ARG A 150 -24.22 -7.45 -21.50
C ARG A 150 -24.54 -8.80 -22.13
#